data_AF-A0A7X6HZW5-F1
#
_entry.id   AF-A0A7X6HZW5-F1
#
_cell.length_a   1.000
_cell.length_b   1.000
_cell.length_c   1.000
_cell.angle_alpha   90.00
_cell.angle_beta   90.00
_cell.angle_gamma   90.00
#
_symmetry.space_group_name_H-M   'P 1'
#
loop_
_entity.id
_entity.type
_entity.pdbx_description
1 polymer ?
#
loop_
_entity_poly.entity_id
_entity_poly.type
_entity_poly.pdbx_seq_one_letter_code
_entity_poly.pdbx_strand_id
1 'polypeptide(L)'
;MKRRASDAPAARGPAETAFVSVGRSYVLRGRAIVVVCCAAFALLATGPEQLPATATAAVAAVVWTVLHLRWWERGMAPRTVACADVAFLAALCLTQGATVPAAQEEHGHAWVLVAVSVAIVAYQFTHPPLVGAAAALLLAGADLLGVMLGRPDTWMAAVPQILWLLVQAAMGCALYQLVLRRCRAEDRALAAAAQARRRHKLSRERRRAEEEYLAVLHDTCSATLLMAAAPAGPPAAVLRAQATRDVGRLEALRAAGEEVAAEYEKA
;
A
#
# COMPACT_ATOMS: atom_id res chain seq x y z
N MET A 1 8.32 -4.39 36.19
CA MET A 1 7.43 -4.61 35.02
C MET A 1 7.67 -3.52 33.99
N LYS A 2 8.41 -3.83 32.92
CA LYS A 2 8.86 -2.90 31.88
C LYS A 2 7.71 -2.74 30.87
N ARG A 3 7.00 -1.60 30.89
CA ARG A 3 5.99 -1.26 29.87
C ARG A 3 6.70 -1.21 28.51
N ARG A 4 6.30 -2.08 27.57
CA ARG A 4 6.71 -2.01 26.16
C ARG A 4 6.30 -0.64 25.63
N ALA A 5 7.28 0.13 25.17
CA ALA A 5 7.04 1.33 24.40
C ALA A 5 6.29 0.94 23.12
N SER A 6 5.05 1.42 23.05
CA SER A 6 4.41 1.93 21.84
C SER A 6 4.65 1.14 20.55
N ASP A 7 3.78 0.16 20.28
CA ASP A 7 3.44 -0.27 18.92
C ASP A 7 2.79 0.90 18.18
N ALA A 8 3.57 1.91 17.81
CA ALA A 8 3.18 2.77 16.70
C ALA A 8 3.10 1.86 15.47
N PRO A 9 1.98 1.84 14.73
CA PRO A 9 1.89 1.01 13.54
C PRO A 9 3.06 1.37 12.63
N ALA A 10 3.93 0.39 12.37
CA ALA A 10 5.12 0.59 11.54
C ALA A 10 4.72 1.38 10.29
N ALA A 11 5.36 2.53 10.09
CA ALA A 11 5.04 3.42 8.99
C ALA A 11 5.03 2.61 7.68
N ARG A 12 3.94 2.69 6.92
CA ARG A 12 3.79 1.91 5.68
C ARG A 12 4.96 2.24 4.75
N GLY A 13 5.52 1.20 4.13
CA GLY A 13 6.60 1.38 3.18
C GLY A 13 6.14 2.08 1.90
N PRO A 14 7.09 2.56 1.07
CA PRO A 14 6.78 3.25 -0.17
C PRO A 14 5.97 2.40 -1.16
N ALA A 15 6.29 1.10 -1.31
CA ALA A 15 5.58 0.22 -2.22
C ALA A 15 4.15 -0.06 -1.73
N GLU A 16 3.96 -0.31 -0.43
CA GLU A 16 2.63 -0.46 0.17
C GLU A 16 1.76 0.81 -0.04
N THR A 17 2.35 1.99 0.13
CA THR A 17 1.62 3.27 -0.02
C THR A 17 1.24 3.56 -1.47
N ALA A 18 2.16 3.31 -2.41
CA ALA A 18 1.90 3.46 -3.84
C ALA A 18 0.80 2.50 -4.32
N PHE A 19 0.87 1.22 -3.92
CA PHE A 19 -0.14 0.23 -4.31
C PHE A 19 -1.53 0.60 -3.79
N VAL A 20 -1.66 1.00 -2.52
CA VAL A 20 -2.96 1.35 -1.93
C VAL A 20 -3.56 2.61 -2.58
N SER A 21 -2.75 3.63 -2.85
CA SER A 21 -3.23 4.89 -3.45
C SER A 21 -3.65 4.72 -4.91
N VAL A 22 -2.81 4.04 -5.70
CA VAL A 22 -3.08 3.77 -7.12
C VAL A 22 -4.24 2.78 -7.27
N GLY A 23 -4.18 1.66 -6.54
CA GLY A 23 -5.20 0.62 -6.59
C GLY A 23 -6.61 1.14 -6.28
N ARG A 24 -6.74 2.00 -5.26
CA ARG A 24 -8.03 2.62 -4.92
C ARG A 24 -8.58 3.50 -6.04
N SER A 25 -7.73 4.33 -6.65
CA SER A 25 -8.15 5.24 -7.72
C SER A 25 -8.57 4.49 -8.99
N TYR A 26 -7.82 3.47 -9.37
CA TYR A 26 -8.14 2.62 -10.53
C TYR A 26 -9.45 1.86 -10.33
N VAL A 27 -9.64 1.26 -9.17
CA VAL A 27 -10.84 0.48 -8.86
C VAL A 27 -12.11 1.34 -8.87
N LEU A 28 -12.04 2.56 -8.30
CA LEU A 28 -13.19 3.47 -8.29
C LEU A 28 -13.55 3.99 -9.69
N ARG A 29 -12.54 4.33 -10.51
CA ARG A 29 -12.76 4.73 -11.91
C ARG A 29 -13.28 3.57 -12.75
N GLY A 30 -12.72 2.38 -12.57
CA GLY A 30 -13.19 1.15 -13.23
C GLY A 30 -14.65 0.87 -12.91
N ARG A 31 -15.04 0.97 -11.63
CA ARG A 31 -16.44 0.87 -11.21
C ARG A 31 -17.33 1.88 -11.92
N ALA A 32 -16.94 3.14 -11.99
CA ALA A 32 -17.71 4.17 -12.68
C ALA A 32 -17.92 3.85 -14.16
N ILE A 33 -16.86 3.43 -14.86
CA ILE A 33 -16.93 3.05 -16.27
C ILE A 33 -17.88 1.87 -16.46
N VAL A 34 -17.75 0.80 -15.67
CA VAL A 34 -18.60 -0.38 -15.83
C VAL A 34 -20.06 -0.05 -15.55
N VAL A 35 -20.37 0.70 -14.48
CA VAL A 35 -21.76 1.08 -14.16
C VAL A 35 -22.38 1.92 -15.29
N VAL A 36 -21.62 2.88 -15.85
CA VAL A 36 -22.09 3.70 -16.97
C VAL A 36 -22.35 2.85 -18.22
N CYS A 37 -21.44 1.92 -18.56
CA CYS A 37 -21.64 1.00 -19.68
C CYS A 37 -22.87 0.12 -19.45
N CYS A 38 -23.02 -0.49 -18.26
CA CYS A 38 -24.17 -1.32 -17.91
C CYS A 38 -25.48 -0.54 -17.98
N ALA A 39 -25.51 0.70 -17.49
CA ALA A 39 -26.67 1.59 -17.57
C ALA A 39 -27.05 1.90 -19.03
N ALA A 40 -26.07 2.16 -19.90
CA ALA A 40 -26.31 2.37 -21.32
C ALA A 40 -26.87 1.11 -22.01
N PHE A 41 -26.30 -0.07 -21.74
CA PHE A 41 -26.81 -1.33 -22.27
C PHE A 41 -28.22 -1.66 -21.77
N ALA A 42 -28.51 -1.37 -20.49
CA ALA A 42 -29.84 -1.55 -19.93
C ALA A 42 -30.88 -0.71 -20.68
N LEU A 43 -30.59 0.57 -20.93
CA LEU A 43 -31.47 1.46 -21.70
C LEU A 43 -31.72 0.95 -23.13
N LEU A 44 -30.69 0.44 -23.80
CA LEU A 44 -30.81 -0.10 -25.16
C LEU A 44 -31.62 -1.40 -25.22
N ALA A 45 -31.60 -2.21 -24.15
CA ALA A 45 -32.31 -3.48 -24.06
C ALA A 45 -33.75 -3.36 -23.53
N THR A 46 -34.17 -2.17 -23.07
CA THR A 46 -35.47 -1.97 -22.41
C THR A 46 -36.56 -1.64 -23.42
N GLY A 47 -37.71 -2.32 -23.32
CA GLY A 47 -38.90 -1.99 -24.11
C GLY A 47 -39.62 -0.71 -23.65
N PRO A 48 -40.52 -0.13 -24.48
CA PRO A 48 -41.19 1.16 -24.22
C PRO A 48 -41.99 1.21 -22.90
N GLU A 49 -42.52 0.08 -22.44
CA GLU A 49 -43.33 0.02 -21.20
C GLU A 49 -42.47 0.12 -19.92
N GLN A 50 -41.23 -0.36 -19.95
CA GLN A 50 -40.33 -0.40 -18.78
C GLN A 50 -39.26 0.70 -18.83
N LEU A 51 -39.18 1.42 -19.95
CA LEU A 51 -38.22 2.51 -20.19
C LEU A 51 -38.16 3.57 -19.08
N PRO A 52 -39.28 4.10 -18.52
CA PRO A 52 -39.18 5.13 -17.48
C PRO A 52 -38.59 4.59 -16.17
N ALA A 53 -38.91 3.35 -15.80
CA ALA A 53 -38.37 2.71 -14.58
C ALA A 53 -36.88 2.39 -14.74
N THR A 54 -36.47 1.80 -15.87
CA THR A 54 -35.06 1.52 -16.12
C THR A 54 -34.25 2.81 -16.28
N ALA A 55 -34.79 3.83 -16.94
CA ALA A 55 -34.08 5.11 -17.12
C ALA A 55 -33.86 5.86 -15.81
N THR A 56 -34.88 5.90 -14.93
CA THR A 56 -34.73 6.51 -13.61
C THR A 56 -33.69 5.77 -12.76
N ALA A 57 -33.72 4.44 -12.74
CA ALA A 57 -32.73 3.62 -12.03
C ALA A 57 -31.31 3.78 -12.60
N ALA A 58 -31.17 3.79 -13.93
CA ALA A 58 -29.90 3.98 -14.63
C ALA A 58 -29.29 5.36 -14.33
N VAL A 59 -30.09 6.42 -14.44
CA VAL A 59 -29.64 7.79 -14.11
C VAL A 59 -29.26 7.88 -12.64
N ALA A 60 -30.06 7.33 -11.73
CA ALA A 60 -29.74 7.30 -10.31
C ALA A 60 -28.41 6.58 -10.04
N ALA A 61 -28.16 5.43 -10.67
CA ALA A 61 -26.92 4.66 -10.53
C ALA A 61 -25.69 5.42 -11.05
N VAL A 62 -25.82 6.09 -12.20
CA VAL A 62 -24.75 6.90 -12.78
C VAL A 62 -24.45 8.11 -11.90
N VAL A 63 -25.49 8.87 -11.52
CA VAL A 63 -25.35 10.04 -10.64
C VAL A 63 -24.71 9.64 -9.32
N TRP A 64 -25.20 8.57 -8.70
CA TRP A 64 -24.66 8.05 -7.44
C TRP A 64 -23.18 7.67 -7.57
N THR A 65 -22.81 6.94 -8.62
CA THR A 65 -21.42 6.49 -8.81
C THR A 65 -20.47 7.66 -9.06
N VAL A 66 -20.91 8.70 -9.80
CA VAL A 66 -20.15 9.94 -9.99
C VAL A 66 -20.01 10.73 -8.70
N LEU A 67 -21.08 10.85 -7.89
CA LEU A 67 -21.04 11.50 -6.58
C LEU A 67 -20.10 10.78 -5.63
N HIS A 68 -20.17 9.45 -5.57
CA HIS A 68 -19.29 8.61 -4.77
C HIS A 68 -17.81 8.83 -5.13
N LEU A 69 -17.49 8.83 -6.43
CA LEU A 69 -16.13 9.12 -6.91
C LEU A 69 -15.68 10.52 -6.48
N ARG A 70 -16.53 11.54 -6.66
CA ARG A 70 -16.22 12.93 -6.28
C ARG A 70 -16.04 13.13 -4.78
N TRP A 71 -16.86 12.48 -3.95
CA TRP A 71 -16.71 12.55 -2.49
C TRP A 71 -15.42 11.88 -2.03
N TRP A 72 -15.03 10.80 -2.70
CA TRP A 72 -13.75 10.14 -2.43
C TRP A 72 -12.56 11.02 -2.80
N GLU A 73 -12.58 11.66 -3.97
CA GLU A 73 -11.54 12.61 -4.40
C GLU A 73 -11.41 13.82 -3.45
N ARG A 74 -12.51 14.23 -2.80
CA ARG A 74 -12.53 15.30 -1.81
C ARG A 74 -12.12 14.87 -0.39
N GLY A 75 -11.80 13.60 -0.18
CA GLY A 75 -11.37 13.09 1.14
C GLY A 75 -12.46 13.07 2.20
N MET A 76 -13.74 12.98 1.81
CA MET A 76 -14.85 12.90 2.77
C MET A 76 -14.81 11.64 3.62
N ALA A 77 -15.49 11.67 4.78
CA ALA A 77 -15.52 10.59 5.74
C ALA A 77 -15.89 9.24 5.08
N PRO A 78 -14.98 8.25 5.03
CA PRO A 78 -15.14 7.07 4.19
C PRO A 78 -16.27 6.15 4.68
N ARG A 79 -16.59 6.16 5.98
CA ARG A 79 -17.62 5.29 6.56
C ARG A 79 -19.04 5.68 6.17
N THR A 80 -19.37 6.98 6.25
CA THR A 80 -20.71 7.47 5.89
C THR A 80 -20.99 7.28 4.42
N VAL A 81 -19.99 7.52 3.56
CA VAL A 81 -20.10 7.31 2.12
C VAL A 81 -20.27 5.82 1.79
N ALA A 82 -19.51 4.94 2.45
CA ALA A 82 -19.66 3.50 2.27
C ALA A 82 -21.02 2.97 2.73
N CYS A 83 -21.52 3.41 3.90
CA CYS A 83 -22.85 3.01 4.36
C CYS A 83 -23.96 3.47 3.41
N ALA A 84 -23.88 4.72 2.92
CA ALA A 84 -24.84 5.23 1.97
C ALA A 84 -24.77 4.48 0.62
N ASP A 85 -23.57 4.07 0.21
CA ASP A 85 -23.37 3.32 -1.03
C ASP A 85 -23.89 1.88 -0.94
N VAL A 86 -23.63 1.19 0.17
CA VAL A 86 -24.25 -0.12 0.44
C VAL A 86 -25.77 -0.02 0.49
N ALA A 87 -26.31 1.02 1.14
CA ALA A 87 -27.76 1.25 1.21
C ALA A 87 -28.36 1.51 -0.18
N PHE A 88 -27.70 2.33 -1.02
CA PHE A 88 -28.13 2.59 -2.38
C PHE A 88 -28.12 1.33 -3.25
N LEU A 89 -27.04 0.54 -3.20
CA LEU A 89 -26.93 -0.71 -3.96
C LEU A 89 -27.93 -1.76 -3.46
N ALA A 90 -28.15 -1.86 -2.16
CA ALA A 90 -29.18 -2.73 -1.60
C ALA A 90 -30.59 -2.32 -2.04
N ALA A 91 -30.89 -1.01 -2.07
CA ALA A 91 -32.15 -0.51 -2.61
C ALA A 91 -32.30 -0.86 -4.10
N LEU A 92 -31.23 -0.70 -4.89
CA LEU A 92 -31.23 -1.07 -6.31
C LEU A 92 -31.50 -2.56 -6.51
N CYS A 93 -30.88 -3.42 -5.70
CA CYS A 93 -31.15 -4.86 -5.65
C CYS A 93 -32.61 -5.15 -5.30
N LEU A 94 -33.20 -4.47 -4.31
CA LEU A 94 -34.59 -4.69 -3.92
C LEU A 94 -35.58 -4.24 -5.01
N THR A 95 -35.25 -3.19 -5.77
CA THR A 95 -36.08 -2.69 -6.87
C THR A 95 -35.89 -3.45 -8.19
N GLN A 96 -35.02 -4.47 -8.23
CA GLN A 96 -34.65 -5.15 -9.47
C GLN A 96 -35.86 -5.76 -10.21
N GLY A 97 -36.89 -6.21 -9.48
CA GLY A 97 -38.12 -6.73 -10.08
C GLY A 97 -38.87 -5.73 -10.97
N ALA A 98 -38.72 -4.43 -10.72
CA ALA A 98 -39.35 -3.36 -11.50
C ALA A 98 -38.40 -2.67 -12.49
N THR A 99 -37.08 -2.77 -12.27
CA THR A 99 -36.06 -2.04 -13.05
C THR A 99 -35.27 -2.90 -14.03
N VAL A 100 -35.40 -4.23 -13.96
CA VAL A 100 -34.71 -5.16 -14.88
C VAL A 100 -35.65 -5.50 -16.05
N PRO A 101 -35.21 -5.27 -17.30
CA PRO A 101 -36.01 -5.61 -18.48
C PRO A 101 -36.42 -7.09 -18.50
N ALA A 102 -37.62 -7.38 -19.00
CA ALA A 102 -38.07 -8.77 -19.23
C ALA A 102 -37.13 -9.54 -20.18
N ALA A 103 -36.48 -8.84 -21.12
CA ALA A 103 -35.45 -9.43 -22.00
C ALA A 103 -34.19 -9.92 -21.24
N GLN A 104 -34.02 -9.55 -19.97
CA GLN A 104 -32.95 -10.00 -19.07
C GLN A 104 -33.52 -10.88 -17.95
N GLU A 105 -34.52 -11.71 -18.26
CA GLU A 105 -35.19 -12.59 -17.29
C GLU A 105 -34.24 -13.59 -16.62
N GLU A 106 -33.21 -14.03 -17.34
CA GLU A 106 -32.16 -14.86 -16.76
C GLU A 106 -31.27 -14.00 -15.84
N HIS A 107 -31.34 -14.28 -14.53
CA HIS A 107 -30.70 -13.49 -13.45
C HIS A 107 -29.22 -13.17 -13.70
N GLY A 108 -28.51 -14.05 -14.41
CA GLY A 108 -27.10 -13.86 -14.78
C GLY A 108 -26.81 -12.65 -15.68
N HIS A 109 -27.81 -12.15 -16.42
CA HIS A 109 -27.67 -11.06 -17.38
C HIS A 109 -28.19 -9.71 -16.87
N ALA A 110 -28.74 -9.66 -15.66
CA ALA A 110 -29.28 -8.43 -15.09
C ALA A 110 -28.16 -7.39 -14.90
N TRP A 111 -28.32 -6.22 -15.51
CA TRP A 111 -27.35 -5.12 -15.40
C TRP A 111 -27.08 -4.70 -13.94
N VAL A 112 -28.09 -4.85 -13.06
CA VAL A 112 -27.99 -4.59 -11.62
C VAL A 112 -26.99 -5.54 -10.96
N LEU A 113 -27.02 -6.82 -11.32
CA LEU A 113 -26.09 -7.82 -10.80
C LEU A 113 -24.65 -7.48 -11.19
N VAL A 114 -24.43 -7.06 -12.43
CA VAL A 114 -23.10 -6.62 -12.90
C VAL A 114 -22.63 -5.40 -12.09
N ALA A 115 -23.48 -4.39 -11.91
CA ALA A 115 -23.16 -3.22 -11.09
C ALA A 115 -22.78 -3.59 -9.65
N VAL A 116 -23.53 -4.51 -9.03
CA VAL A 116 -23.29 -5.00 -7.66
C VAL A 116 -22.00 -5.81 -7.58
N SER A 117 -21.74 -6.70 -8.54
CA SER A 117 -20.51 -7.50 -8.58
C SER A 117 -19.26 -6.62 -8.59
N VAL A 118 -19.24 -5.59 -9.44
CA VAL A 118 -18.12 -4.66 -9.53
C VAL A 118 -17.98 -3.82 -8.27
N ALA A 119 -19.10 -3.43 -7.65
CA ALA A 119 -19.06 -2.74 -6.36
C ALA A 119 -18.50 -3.63 -5.25
N ILE A 120 -18.93 -4.89 -5.14
CA ILE A 120 -18.43 -5.87 -4.16
C ILE A 120 -16.92 -6.06 -4.31
N VAL A 121 -16.44 -6.23 -5.55
CA VAL A 121 -15.00 -6.32 -5.84
C VAL A 121 -14.33 -5.02 -5.41
N ALA A 122 -14.88 -3.85 -5.76
CA ALA A 122 -14.31 -2.57 -5.37
C ALA A 122 -14.19 -2.37 -3.85
N TYR A 123 -15.16 -2.89 -3.08
CA TYR A 123 -15.11 -2.89 -1.62
C TYR A 123 -13.92 -3.66 -1.06
N GLN A 124 -13.52 -4.77 -1.69
CA GLN A 124 -12.38 -5.56 -1.23
C GLN A 124 -11.03 -4.82 -1.34
N PHE A 125 -10.91 -3.91 -2.31
CA PHE A 125 -9.68 -3.13 -2.55
C PHE A 125 -9.66 -1.81 -1.76
N THR A 126 -10.83 -1.28 -1.41
CA THR A 126 -10.95 0.04 -0.78
C THR A 126 -11.01 -0.06 0.75
N HIS A 127 -11.65 -1.11 1.28
CA HIS A 127 -11.96 -1.27 2.69
C HIS A 127 -11.20 -2.43 3.35
N PRO A 128 -11.15 -2.49 4.70
CA PRO A 128 -10.64 -3.65 5.41
C PRO A 128 -11.37 -4.94 5.00
N PRO A 129 -10.71 -6.12 5.01
CA PRO A 129 -11.27 -7.36 4.49
C PRO A 129 -12.57 -7.78 5.20
N LEU A 130 -12.71 -7.49 6.50
CA LEU A 130 -13.93 -7.77 7.24
C LEU A 130 -15.10 -6.89 6.80
N VAL A 131 -14.84 -5.61 6.51
CA VAL A 131 -15.86 -4.68 6.01
C VAL A 131 -16.25 -5.06 4.58
N GLY A 132 -15.27 -5.42 3.74
CA GLY A 132 -15.52 -5.93 2.39
C GLY A 132 -16.34 -7.22 2.40
N ALA A 133 -16.05 -8.16 3.31
CA ALA A 133 -16.82 -9.39 3.45
C ALA A 133 -18.25 -9.13 3.94
N ALA A 134 -18.42 -8.25 4.94
CA ALA A 134 -19.74 -7.86 5.42
C ALA A 134 -20.58 -7.19 4.33
N ALA A 135 -19.99 -6.27 3.56
CA ALA A 135 -20.65 -5.63 2.43
C ALA A 135 -21.04 -6.64 1.35
N ALA A 136 -20.17 -7.61 1.04
CA ALA A 136 -20.47 -8.67 0.08
C ALA A 136 -21.66 -9.54 0.53
N LEU A 137 -21.70 -9.94 1.81
CA LEU A 137 -22.81 -10.72 2.37
C LEU A 137 -24.12 -9.93 2.38
N LEU A 138 -24.08 -8.65 2.76
CA LEU A 138 -25.26 -7.80 2.77
C LEU A 138 -25.82 -7.59 1.37
N LEU A 139 -24.97 -7.30 0.38
CA LEU A 139 -25.41 -7.09 -1.00
C LEU A 139 -25.87 -8.40 -1.66
N ALA A 140 -25.22 -9.53 -1.37
CA ALA A 140 -25.68 -10.84 -1.81
C ALA A 140 -27.06 -11.19 -1.22
N GLY A 141 -27.29 -10.88 0.06
CA GLY A 141 -28.58 -11.06 0.72
C GLY A 141 -29.66 -10.14 0.15
N ALA A 142 -29.33 -8.86 -0.08
CA ALA A 142 -30.25 -7.91 -0.69
C ALA A 142 -30.61 -8.29 -2.13
N ASP A 143 -29.66 -8.81 -2.90
CA ASP A 143 -29.90 -9.34 -4.24
C ASP A 143 -30.87 -10.53 -4.20
N LEU A 144 -30.60 -11.52 -3.34
CA LEU A 144 -31.48 -12.68 -3.17
C LEU A 144 -32.90 -12.26 -2.77
N LEU A 145 -33.03 -11.33 -1.81
CA LEU A 145 -34.32 -10.80 -1.38
C LEU A 145 -35.04 -10.05 -2.52
N GLY A 146 -34.32 -9.28 -3.31
CA GLY A 146 -34.87 -8.59 -4.48
C GLY A 146 -35.41 -9.56 -5.53
N VAL A 147 -34.70 -10.67 -5.78
CA VAL A 147 -35.19 -11.74 -6.66
C VAL A 147 -36.42 -12.42 -6.08
N MET A 148 -36.40 -12.77 -4.78
CA MET A 148 -37.55 -13.43 -4.14
C MET A 148 -38.81 -12.57 -4.15
N LEU A 149 -38.68 -11.24 -4.02
CA LEU A 149 -39.80 -10.30 -4.05
C LEU A 149 -40.32 -10.06 -5.49
N GLY A 150 -39.42 -9.96 -6.47
CA GLY A 150 -39.79 -9.69 -7.85
C GLY A 150 -40.24 -10.92 -8.63
N ARG A 151 -39.67 -12.09 -8.32
CA ARG A 151 -39.84 -13.35 -9.07
C ARG A 151 -39.77 -14.55 -8.11
N PRO A 152 -40.82 -14.77 -7.28
CA PRO A 152 -40.81 -15.82 -6.26
C PRO A 152 -40.74 -17.24 -6.82
N ASP A 153 -41.01 -17.45 -8.11
CA ASP A 153 -41.00 -18.78 -8.72
C ASP A 153 -39.62 -19.22 -9.22
N THR A 154 -38.69 -18.28 -9.44
CA THR A 154 -37.38 -18.55 -10.07
C THR A 154 -36.18 -18.31 -9.18
N TRP A 155 -36.38 -18.00 -7.89
CA TRP A 155 -35.31 -17.65 -6.95
C TRP A 155 -34.23 -18.74 -6.81
N MET A 156 -34.58 -20.02 -6.95
CA MET A 156 -33.60 -21.12 -6.89
C MET A 156 -32.57 -21.06 -8.03
N ALA A 157 -32.96 -20.53 -9.19
CA ALA A 157 -32.05 -20.33 -10.32
C ALA A 157 -31.04 -19.19 -10.08
N ALA A 158 -31.32 -18.27 -9.15
CA ALA A 158 -30.41 -17.20 -8.77
C ALA A 158 -29.31 -17.64 -7.79
N VAL A 159 -29.51 -18.75 -7.06
CA VAL A 159 -28.59 -19.24 -6.02
C VAL A 159 -27.16 -19.47 -6.55
N PRO A 160 -26.94 -20.15 -7.69
CA PRO A 160 -25.58 -20.33 -8.23
C PRO A 160 -24.88 -19.00 -8.51
N GLN A 161 -25.61 -18.00 -8.99
CA GLN A 161 -25.07 -16.70 -9.34
C GLN A 161 -24.71 -15.87 -8.10
N ILE A 162 -25.52 -15.96 -7.03
CA ILE A 162 -25.22 -15.34 -5.75
C ILE A 162 -23.99 -16.01 -5.11
N LEU A 163 -23.88 -17.33 -5.19
CA LEU A 163 -22.70 -18.04 -4.72
C LEU A 163 -21.45 -17.61 -5.50
N TRP A 164 -21.60 -17.42 -6.82
CA TRP A 164 -20.53 -16.91 -7.67
C TRP A 164 -20.09 -15.49 -7.27
N LEU A 165 -21.00 -14.58 -6.91
CA LEU A 165 -20.65 -13.26 -6.37
C LEU A 165 -19.76 -13.37 -5.12
N LEU A 166 -20.08 -14.30 -4.21
CA LEU A 166 -19.28 -14.51 -3.00
C LEU A 166 -17.90 -15.08 -3.33
N VAL A 167 -17.80 -15.98 -4.32
CA VAL A 167 -16.52 -16.48 -4.83
C VAL A 167 -15.71 -15.34 -5.45
N GLN A 168 -16.32 -14.47 -6.25
CA GLN A 168 -15.66 -13.28 -6.81
C GLN A 168 -15.14 -12.34 -5.71
N ALA A 169 -15.93 -12.11 -4.67
CA ALA A 169 -15.53 -11.32 -3.51
C ALA A 169 -14.32 -11.94 -2.80
N ALA A 170 -14.36 -13.25 -2.55
CA ALA A 170 -13.26 -13.98 -1.92
C ALA A 170 -11.99 -13.92 -2.78
N MET A 171 -12.12 -14.09 -4.10
CA MET A 171 -10.99 -14.02 -5.03
C MET A 171 -10.39 -12.62 -5.11
N GLY A 172 -11.22 -11.57 -5.14
CA GLY A 172 -10.76 -10.18 -5.09
C GLY A 172 -10.01 -9.85 -3.79
N CYS A 173 -10.54 -10.31 -2.64
CA CYS A 173 -9.87 -10.16 -1.36
C CYS A 173 -8.54 -10.92 -1.30
N ALA A 174 -8.51 -12.17 -1.78
CA ALA A 174 -7.30 -12.99 -1.83
C ALA A 174 -6.21 -12.35 -2.71
N LEU A 175 -6.58 -11.85 -3.89
CA LEU A 175 -5.67 -11.16 -4.80
C LEU A 175 -5.10 -9.89 -4.17
N TYR A 176 -5.95 -9.05 -3.57
CA TYR A 176 -5.52 -7.84 -2.88
C TYR A 176 -4.50 -8.15 -1.77
N GLN A 177 -4.80 -9.17 -0.94
CA GLN A 177 -3.92 -9.56 0.15
C GLN A 177 -2.60 -10.16 -0.34
N LEU A 178 -2.62 -10.92 -1.44
CA LEU A 178 -1.42 -11.49 -2.05
C LEU A 178 -0.47 -10.37 -2.52
N VAL A 179 -1.00 -9.38 -3.24
CA VAL A 179 -0.21 -8.25 -3.73
C VAL A 179 0.30 -7.39 -2.58
N LEU A 180 -0.54 -7.10 -1.58
CA LEU A 180 -0.15 -6.34 -0.40
C LEU A 180 0.99 -7.04 0.38
N ARG A 181 0.94 -8.38 0.50
CA ARG A 181 2.02 -9.17 1.10
C ARG A 181 3.32 -9.06 0.32
N ARG A 182 3.26 -9.01 -1.01
CA ARG A 182 4.44 -8.83 -1.88
C ARG A 182 5.04 -7.43 -1.73
N CYS A 183 4.23 -6.37 -1.78
CA CYS A 183 4.69 -5.00 -1.54
C CYS A 183 5.41 -4.88 -0.17
N ARG A 184 4.82 -5.46 0.88
CA ARG A 184 5.44 -5.48 2.22
C ARG A 184 6.73 -6.29 2.29
N ALA A 185 6.88 -7.32 1.47
CA ALA A 185 8.12 -8.10 1.39
C ALA A 185 9.22 -7.30 0.68
N GLU A 186 8.87 -6.59 -0.39
CA GLU A 186 9.79 -5.70 -1.11
C GLU A 186 10.23 -4.52 -0.25
N ASP A 187 9.32 -3.85 0.45
CA ASP A 187 9.65 -2.75 1.36
C ASP A 187 10.64 -3.21 2.45
N ARG A 188 10.45 -4.41 3.00
CA ARG A 188 11.38 -5.02 3.97
C ARG A 188 12.73 -5.35 3.35
N ALA A 189 12.75 -5.88 2.13
CA ALA A 189 14.00 -6.19 1.42
C ALA A 189 14.79 -4.92 1.09
N LEU A 190 14.11 -3.84 0.66
CA LEU A 190 14.72 -2.54 0.39
C LEU A 190 15.28 -1.91 1.66
N ALA A 191 14.54 -1.96 2.77
CA ALA A 191 15.02 -1.46 4.06
C ALA A 191 16.26 -2.23 4.52
N ALA A 192 16.26 -3.56 4.41
CA ALA A 192 17.42 -4.39 4.74
C ALA A 192 18.63 -4.09 3.84
N ALA A 193 18.41 -3.92 2.53
CA ALA A 193 19.48 -3.55 1.59
C ALA A 193 20.05 -2.15 1.88
N ALA A 194 19.22 -1.18 2.24
CA ALA A 194 19.65 0.15 2.63
C ALA A 194 20.51 0.11 3.92
N GLN A 195 20.10 -0.69 4.90
CA GLN A 195 20.87 -0.88 6.13
C GLN A 195 22.22 -1.57 5.85
N ALA A 196 22.24 -2.60 4.99
CA ALA A 196 23.47 -3.27 4.59
C ALA A 196 24.43 -2.32 3.86
N ARG A 197 23.92 -1.48 2.95
CA ARG A 197 24.73 -0.45 2.25
C ARG A 197 25.31 0.57 3.22
N ARG A 198 24.53 1.02 4.22
CA ARG A 198 25.03 1.93 5.27
C ARG A 198 26.16 1.28 6.07
N ARG A 199 25.96 0.05 6.55
CA ARG A 199 27.01 -0.69 7.29
C ARG A 199 28.28 -0.89 6.46
N HIS A 200 28.12 -1.24 5.17
CA HIS A 200 29.27 -1.41 4.29
C HIS A 200 30.04 -0.10 4.06
N LYS A 201 29.33 1.01 3.86
CA LYS A 201 29.97 2.34 3.78
C LYS A 201 30.74 2.67 5.06
N LEU A 202 30.12 2.50 6.23
CA LEU A 202 30.78 2.74 7.51
C LEU A 202 32.02 1.85 7.71
N SER A 203 31.95 0.57 7.35
CA SER A 203 33.11 -0.33 7.45
C SER A 203 34.24 0.07 6.50
N ARG A 204 33.91 0.60 5.31
CA ARG A 204 34.91 1.05 4.34
C ARG A 204 35.60 2.33 4.79
N GLU A 205 34.84 3.30 5.28
CA GLU A 205 35.41 4.53 5.83
C GLU A 205 36.28 4.23 7.06
N ARG A 206 35.83 3.35 7.94
CA ARG A 206 36.63 2.90 9.10
C ARG A 206 37.94 2.25 8.65
N ARG A 207 37.89 1.32 7.70
CA ARG A 207 39.10 0.65 7.20
C ARG A 207 40.07 1.63 6.56
N ARG A 208 39.56 2.61 5.80
CA ARG A 208 40.38 3.67 5.21
C ARG A 208 41.07 4.51 6.27
N ALA A 209 40.36 4.89 7.33
CA ALA A 209 40.93 5.63 8.45
C ALA A 209 42.00 4.83 9.21
N GLU A 210 41.78 3.52 9.39
CA GLU A 210 42.78 2.61 10.00
C GLU A 210 44.04 2.50 9.12
N GLU A 211 43.90 2.35 7.80
CA GLU A 211 45.02 2.29 6.86
C GLU A 211 45.81 3.62 6.83
N GLU A 212 45.14 4.76 6.87
CA GLU A 212 45.77 6.08 6.95
C GLU A 212 46.52 6.29 8.27
N TYR A 213 45.94 5.89 9.39
CA TYR A 213 46.61 5.93 10.70
C TYR A 213 47.88 5.07 10.72
N LEU A 214 47.83 3.86 10.17
CA LEU A 214 48.99 2.97 10.08
C LEU A 214 50.09 3.52 9.18
N ALA A 215 49.73 4.15 8.05
CA ALA A 215 50.70 4.81 7.17
C ALA A 215 51.43 5.96 7.88
N VAL A 216 50.68 6.84 8.56
CA VAL A 216 51.26 7.94 9.34
C VAL A 216 52.14 7.43 10.47
N LEU A 217 51.71 6.36 11.16
CA LEU A 217 52.51 5.71 12.20
C LEU A 217 53.82 5.16 11.65
N HIS A 218 53.79 4.50 10.50
CA HIS A 218 54.98 3.96 9.86
C HIS A 218 55.95 5.07 9.44
N ASP A 219 55.44 6.14 8.81
CA ASP A 219 56.25 7.26 8.33
C ASP A 219 56.92 8.02 9.48
N THR A 220 56.18 8.27 10.57
CA THR A 220 56.71 8.96 11.77
C THR A 220 57.75 8.12 12.52
N CYS A 221 57.49 6.82 12.70
CA CYS A 221 58.47 5.90 13.28
C CYS A 221 59.75 5.82 12.42
N SER A 222 59.60 5.68 11.11
CA SER A 222 60.74 5.59 10.18
C SER A 222 61.54 6.89 10.16
N ALA A 223 60.88 8.06 10.13
CA ALA A 223 61.54 9.35 10.21
C ALA A 223 62.35 9.51 11.51
N THR A 224 61.76 9.14 12.66
CA THR A 224 62.45 9.21 13.96
C THR A 224 63.64 8.24 14.04
N LEU A 225 63.48 6.99 13.60
CA LEU A 225 64.54 5.99 13.59
C LEU A 225 65.69 6.38 12.65
N LEU A 226 65.37 6.94 11.49
CA LEU A 226 66.38 7.41 10.53
C LEU A 226 67.16 8.62 11.08
N MET A 227 66.49 9.52 11.82
CA MET A 227 67.15 10.60 12.56
C MET A 227 68.09 10.04 13.64
N ALA A 228 67.67 9.00 14.36
CA ALA A 228 68.47 8.38 15.43
C ALA A 228 69.67 7.59 14.91
N ALA A 229 69.56 6.97 13.74
CA ALA A 229 70.62 6.15 13.13
C ALA A 229 71.69 6.96 12.37
N ALA A 230 71.56 8.30 12.30
CA ALA A 230 72.51 9.15 11.58
C ALA A 230 73.92 9.10 12.21
N PRO A 231 75.01 8.98 11.41
CA PRO A 231 76.38 8.73 11.91
C PRO A 231 76.94 9.77 12.90
N ALA A 232 76.46 11.03 12.85
CA ALA A 232 76.84 12.08 13.79
C ALA A 232 75.78 12.34 14.87
N GLY A 233 74.58 11.73 14.76
CA GLY A 233 73.47 11.76 15.71
C GLY A 233 72.97 13.16 16.12
N PRO A 234 71.70 13.54 15.87
CA PRO A 234 71.16 14.75 16.48
C PRO A 234 71.22 14.66 18.01
N PRO A 235 71.43 15.78 18.74
CA PRO A 235 71.47 15.79 20.20
C PRO A 235 70.20 15.15 20.78
N ALA A 236 70.32 14.44 21.90
CA ALA A 236 69.20 13.72 22.54
C ALA A 236 67.96 14.61 22.80
N ALA A 237 68.15 15.92 23.01
CA ALA A 237 67.06 16.89 23.15
C ALA A 237 66.25 17.07 21.86
N VAL A 238 66.89 17.02 20.70
CA VAL A 238 66.24 17.15 19.37
C VAL A 238 65.46 15.89 19.04
N LEU A 239 65.98 14.71 19.37
CA LEU A 239 65.27 13.44 19.24
C LEU A 239 64.03 13.39 20.13
N ARG A 240 64.15 13.81 21.40
CA ARG A 240 62.99 13.90 22.31
C ARG A 240 61.93 14.86 21.79
N ALA A 241 62.34 16.06 21.34
CA ALA A 241 61.42 17.03 20.78
C ALA A 241 60.69 16.50 19.53
N GLN A 242 61.39 15.76 18.66
CA GLN A 242 60.78 15.13 17.49
C GLN A 242 59.79 14.03 17.89
N ALA A 243 60.16 13.12 18.80
CA ALA A 243 59.27 12.08 19.29
C ALA A 243 58.00 12.65 19.94
N THR A 244 58.10 13.74 20.71
CA THR A 244 56.93 14.41 21.30
C THR A 244 56.01 15.00 20.22
N ARG A 245 56.57 15.58 19.16
CA ARG A 245 55.77 16.08 18.02
C ARG A 245 55.06 14.96 17.26
N ASP A 246 55.76 13.85 17.03
CA ASP A 246 55.20 12.71 16.30
C ASP A 246 54.11 12.00 17.12
N VAL A 247 54.28 11.86 18.44
CA VAL A 247 53.22 11.38 19.35
C VAL A 247 52.02 12.32 19.36
N GLY A 248 52.24 13.64 19.47
CA GLY A 248 51.14 14.61 19.43
C GLY A 248 50.36 14.59 18.11
N ARG A 249 51.03 14.29 16.99
CA ARG A 249 50.38 14.12 15.68
C ARG A 249 49.50 12.86 15.63
N LEU A 250 49.96 11.76 16.22
CA LEU A 250 49.19 10.51 16.31
C LEU A 250 47.99 10.65 17.25
N GLU A 251 48.15 11.35 18.37
CA GLU A 251 47.06 11.66 19.30
C GLU A 251 45.99 12.54 18.65
N ALA A 252 46.39 13.55 17.87
CA ALA A 252 45.45 14.40 17.13
C ALA A 252 44.65 13.60 16.08
N LEU A 253 45.31 12.69 15.34
CA LEU A 253 44.64 11.82 14.37
C LEU A 253 43.69 10.83 15.05
N ARG A 254 44.09 10.29 16.22
CA ARG A 254 43.23 9.42 17.03
C ARG A 254 41.99 10.16 17.55
N ALA A 255 42.17 11.37 18.08
CA ALA A 255 41.07 12.20 18.57
C ALA A 255 40.08 12.55 17.44
N ALA A 256 40.59 12.91 16.26
CA ALA A 256 39.75 13.13 15.07
C ALA A 256 38.98 11.86 14.65
N GLY A 257 39.59 10.69 14.75
CA GLY A 257 38.92 9.40 14.51
C GLY A 257 37.84 9.07 15.53
N GLU A 258 38.06 9.39 16.82
CA GLU A 258 37.09 9.20 17.91
C GLU A 258 35.90 10.17 17.81
N GLU A 259 36.12 11.43 17.40
CA GLU A 259 35.05 12.40 17.12
C GLU A 259 34.15 11.96 15.98
N VAL A 260 34.74 11.50 14.88
CA VAL A 260 34.00 10.95 13.73
C VAL A 260 33.21 9.70 14.14
N ALA A 261 33.78 8.82 14.97
CA ALA A 261 33.07 7.66 15.50
C ALA A 261 31.88 8.04 16.40
N ALA A 262 32.05 9.06 17.25
CA ALA A 262 30.99 9.58 18.12
C ALA A 262 29.86 10.28 17.34
N GLU A 263 30.18 10.93 16.21
CA GLU A 263 29.19 11.51 15.30
C GLU A 263 28.38 10.42 14.59
N TYR A 264 29.01 9.31 14.21
CA TYR A 264 28.32 8.15 13.63
C TYR A 264 27.48 7.35 14.64
N GLU A 265 27.82 7.35 15.93
CA GLU A 265 27.03 6.67 16.96
C GLU A 265 25.74 7.44 17.34
N LYS A 266 25.72 8.76 17.07
CA LYS A 266 24.57 9.63 17.31
C LYS A 266 23.59 9.73 16.13
N ALA A 267 23.98 9.27 14.93
CA ALA A 267 23.23 9.38 13.67
C ALA A 267 22.51 8.08 13.27
#